data_AF-A0A7X7IMV0-F1
#
_entry.id   AF-A0A7X7IMV0-F1
#
_cell.length_a   1.000
_cell.length_b   1.000
_cell.length_c   1.000
_cell.angle_alpha   90.00
_cell.angle_beta   90.00
_cell.angle_gamma   90.00
#
_symmetry.space_group_name_H-M   'P 1'
#
loop_
_entity.id
_entity.type
_entity.pdbx_description
1 polymer ?
#
loop_
_entity_poly.entity_id
_entity_poly.type
_entity_poly.pdbx_seq_one_letter_code
_entity_poly.pdbx_strand_id
1 'polypeptide(L)'
;MRASYDPRPLSGGRKVREVDLHLRQGQAGAEALERQLARFRGELNSAIRAGEKQIVFIHGSGTGRLRQEIRAVIGAEYPSCSWHDAPFARYGFNGATIVTIRK
;
A
#
# COMPACT_ATOMS: atom_id res chain seq x y z
N MET A 1 -14.08 -25.62 -13.91
CA MET A 1 -13.47 -25.63 -12.56
C MET A 1 -13.51 -24.22 -12.00
N ARG A 2 -14.39 -23.94 -11.03
CA ARG A 2 -14.50 -22.63 -10.38
C ARG A 2 -13.53 -22.63 -9.19
N ALA A 3 -12.44 -21.86 -9.28
CA ALA A 3 -11.64 -21.57 -8.10
C ALA A 3 -12.51 -20.74 -7.15
N SER A 4 -13.07 -21.38 -6.13
CA SER A 4 -13.75 -20.73 -5.02
C SER A 4 -12.74 -19.88 -4.27
N TYR A 5 -12.79 -18.57 -4.50
CA TYR A 5 -11.96 -17.58 -3.81
C TYR A 5 -12.38 -17.52 -2.35
N ASP A 6 -11.46 -17.88 -1.46
CA ASP A 6 -11.60 -17.78 -0.01
C ASP A 6 -11.10 -16.39 0.43
N PRO A 7 -11.98 -15.44 0.81
CA PRO A 7 -11.61 -14.10 1.23
C PRO A 7 -11.06 -14.09 2.66
N ARG A 8 -10.14 -15.00 2.99
CA ARG A 8 -9.48 -15.00 4.29
C ARG A 8 -8.92 -13.60 4.54
N PRO A 9 -9.30 -12.94 5.65
CA PRO A 9 -8.63 -11.71 6.03
C PRO A 9 -7.14 -12.03 6.14
N LEU A 10 -6.29 -11.16 5.60
CA LEU A 10 -4.83 -11.34 5.56
C LEU A 10 -4.21 -11.52 6.97
N SER A 11 -5.02 -11.34 8.02
CA SER A 11 -4.77 -11.75 9.40
C SER A 11 -6.10 -12.14 10.04
N GLY A 12 -6.15 -13.29 10.74
CA GLY A 12 -7.36 -13.88 11.33
C GLY A 12 -8.16 -12.96 12.25
N GLY A 13 -9.12 -12.23 11.69
CA GLY A 13 -10.16 -11.48 12.41
C GLY A 13 -9.93 -9.97 12.56
N ARG A 14 -8.72 -9.43 12.28
CA ARG A 14 -8.44 -7.99 12.45
C ARG A 14 -8.49 -7.27 11.10
N LYS A 15 -9.32 -6.22 11.01
CA LYS A 15 -9.46 -5.38 9.81
C LYS A 15 -8.10 -4.76 9.48
N VAL A 16 -7.54 -5.10 8.32
CA VAL A 16 -6.28 -4.53 7.83
C VAL A 16 -6.52 -3.07 7.45
N ARG A 17 -5.60 -2.18 7.83
CA ARG A 17 -5.67 -0.77 7.51
C ARG A 17 -5.44 -0.55 6.01
N GLU A 18 -6.33 0.20 5.36
CA GLU A 18 -6.26 0.52 3.95
C GLU A 18 -6.13 2.03 3.77
N VAL A 19 -5.15 2.47 2.98
CA VAL A 19 -4.84 3.88 2.73
C VAL A 19 -4.87 4.15 1.24
N ASP A 20 -5.78 5.02 0.82
CA ASP A 20 -5.86 5.50 -0.55
C ASP A 20 -4.79 6.56 -0.81
N LEU A 21 -3.86 6.34 -1.75
CA LEU A 21 -2.83 7.31 -2.15
C LEU A 21 -3.17 8.09 -3.42
N HIS A 22 -4.39 7.97 -3.98
CA HIS A 22 -4.76 8.72 -5.18
C HIS A 22 -4.68 10.23 -4.96
N LEU A 23 -4.28 10.94 -6.02
CA LEU A 23 -4.36 12.39 -6.07
C LEU A 23 -5.82 12.82 -6.05
N ARG A 24 -6.16 13.75 -5.17
CA ARG A 24 -7.45 14.43 -5.25
C ARG A 24 -7.46 15.38 -6.44
N GLN A 25 -8.64 15.68 -6.97
CA GLN A 25 -8.78 16.65 -8.06
C GLN A 25 -8.09 17.98 -7.69
N GLY A 26 -7.29 18.52 -8.62
CA GLY A 26 -6.48 19.73 -8.41
C GLY A 26 -5.08 19.51 -7.82
N GLN A 27 -4.68 18.28 -7.49
CA GLN A 27 -3.33 17.98 -6.96
C GLN A 27 -2.33 17.48 -8.02
N ALA A 28 -2.76 17.37 -9.29
CA ALA A 28 -1.91 17.00 -10.41
C ALA A 28 -0.96 18.16 -10.73
N GLY A 29 0.33 17.96 -10.47
CA GLY A 29 1.40 18.92 -10.69
C GLY A 29 2.77 18.25 -10.48
N ALA A 30 3.86 18.99 -10.67
CA ALA A 30 5.23 18.44 -10.61
C ALA A 30 5.54 17.69 -9.31
N GLU A 31 4.92 18.09 -8.20
CA GLU A 31 5.12 17.55 -6.85
C GLU A 31 4.11 16.47 -6.44
N ALA A 32 3.24 16.03 -7.36
CA ALA A 32 2.19 15.07 -7.05
C ALA A 32 2.75 13.77 -6.45
N LEU A 33 3.83 13.25 -7.04
CA LEU A 33 4.52 12.04 -6.58
C LEU A 33 5.08 12.22 -5.16
N GLU A 34 5.75 13.34 -4.90
CA GLU A 34 6.33 13.63 -3.58
C GLU A 34 5.26 13.70 -2.49
N ARG A 35 4.12 14.33 -2.78
CA ARG A 35 2.98 14.35 -1.83
C ARG A 35 2.45 12.95 -1.52
N GLN A 36 2.33 12.11 -2.54
CA GLN A 36 1.87 10.72 -2.37
C GLN A 36 2.87 9.91 -1.53
N LEU A 37 4.18 10.09 -1.78
CA LEU A 37 5.24 9.43 -1.02
C LEU A 37 5.36 9.96 0.41
N ALA A 38 5.17 11.26 0.63
CA ALA A 38 5.12 11.85 1.96
C ALA A 38 3.96 11.27 2.79
N ARG A 39 2.78 11.15 2.18
CA ARG A 39 1.64 10.48 2.82
C ARG A 39 1.93 9.01 3.09
N PHE A 40 2.47 8.28 2.12
CA PHE A 40 2.87 6.88 2.30
C PHE A 40 3.79 6.70 3.52
N ARG A 41 4.86 7.50 3.62
CA ARG A 41 5.81 7.45 4.75
C ARG A 41 5.12 7.75 6.09
N GLY A 42 4.29 8.81 6.14
CA GLY A 42 3.56 9.18 7.36
C GLY A 42 2.66 8.06 7.85
N GLU A 43 1.96 7.40 6.94
CA GLU A 43 1.01 6.34 7.25
C GLU A 43 1.69 5.03 7.64
N LEU A 44 2.80 4.69 6.97
CA LEU A 44 3.62 3.53 7.35
C LEU A 44 4.25 3.74 8.74
N ASN A 45 4.80 4.92 9.01
CA ASN A 45 5.33 5.28 10.33
C ASN A 45 4.26 5.20 11.42
N SER A 46 3.04 5.65 11.14
CA SER A 46 1.90 5.54 12.05
C SER A 46 1.55 4.09 12.35
N ALA A 47 1.47 3.24 11.32
CA ALA A 47 1.20 1.80 11.46
C ALA A 47 2.29 1.07 12.26
N ILE A 48 3.57 1.39 12.01
CA ILE A 48 4.72 0.85 12.76
C ILE A 48 4.59 1.21 14.25
N ARG A 49 4.33 2.47 14.58
CA ARG A 49 4.17 2.94 15.97
C ARG A 49 2.96 2.30 16.65
N ALA A 50 1.87 2.08 15.91
CA ALA A 50 0.68 1.40 16.40
C ALA A 50 0.87 -0.12 16.58
N GLY A 51 2.02 -0.67 16.20
CA GLY A 51 2.31 -2.11 16.27
C GLY A 51 1.47 -2.94 15.30
N GLU A 52 1.00 -2.33 14.21
CA GLU A 52 0.26 -3.03 13.16
C GLU A 52 1.18 -4.04 12.46
N LYS A 53 0.59 -5.17 12.04
CA LYS A 53 1.32 -6.21 11.32
C LYS A 53 1.33 -5.98 9.81
N GLN A 54 0.35 -5.22 9.31
CA GLN A 54 0.16 -5.04 7.89
C GLN A 54 -0.66 -3.78 7.60
N ILE A 55 -0.34 -3.10 6.51
CA ILE A 55 -1.07 -1.98 5.94
C ILE A 55 -1.16 -2.14 4.42
N VAL A 56 -2.26 -1.70 3.82
CA VAL A 56 -2.47 -1.73 2.36
C VAL A 56 -2.53 -0.32 1.81
N PHE A 57 -1.75 -0.05 0.77
CA PHE A 57 -1.72 1.22 0.06
C PHE A 57 -2.32 1.08 -1.33
N ILE A 58 -3.41 1.79 -1.61
CA ILE A 58 -4.11 1.77 -2.89
C ILE A 58 -3.59 2.95 -3.72
N HIS A 59 -2.91 2.69 -4.84
CA HIS A 59 -2.15 3.74 -5.57
C HIS A 59 -2.52 3.90 -7.05
N GLY A 60 -3.51 3.16 -7.54
CA GLY A 60 -4.00 3.21 -8.92
C GLY A 60 -3.18 2.36 -9.90
N SER A 61 -3.74 2.12 -11.10
CA SER A 61 -3.05 1.57 -12.28
C SER A 61 -2.50 2.66 -13.20
N GLY A 62 -1.87 3.70 -12.64
CA GLY A 62 -1.15 4.68 -13.46
C GLY A 62 0.01 4.02 -14.25
N THR A 63 1.01 4.79 -14.63
CA THR A 63 2.23 4.27 -15.31
C THR A 63 3.09 3.33 -14.44
N GLY A 64 2.63 2.99 -13.22
CA GLY A 64 3.37 2.18 -12.26
C GLY A 64 4.49 2.93 -11.54
N ARG A 65 4.67 4.23 -11.80
CA ARG A 65 5.72 5.05 -11.16
C ARG A 65 5.59 5.07 -9.64
N LEU A 66 4.41 5.40 -9.11
CA LEU A 66 4.19 5.44 -7.65
C LEU A 66 4.43 4.07 -6.98
N ARG A 67 4.03 2.96 -7.63
CA ARG A 67 4.33 1.60 -7.16
C ARG A 67 5.83 1.34 -7.06
N GLN A 68 6.60 1.74 -8.07
CA GLN A 68 8.05 1.56 -8.09
C GLN A 68 8.73 2.37 -6.98
N GLU A 69 8.35 3.64 -6.84
CA GLU A 69 8.90 4.51 -5.79
C GLU A 69 8.55 4.00 -4.39
N ILE A 70 7.31 3.54 -4.14
CA ILE A 70 6.94 2.92 -2.86
C ILE A 70 7.89 1.76 -2.52
N ARG A 71 8.22 0.91 -3.49
CA ARG A 71 9.13 -0.23 -3.28
C ARG A 71 10.55 0.23 -2.98
N ALA A 72 11.02 1.26 -3.69
CA ALA A 72 12.33 1.86 -3.47
C ALA A 72 12.44 2.47 -2.06
N VAL A 73 11.43 3.24 -1.65
CA VAL A 73 11.34 3.83 -0.30
C VAL A 73 11.35 2.75 0.78
N ILE A 74 10.57 1.67 0.62
CA ILE A 74 10.58 0.56 1.60
C ILE A 74 11.97 -0.06 1.70
N GLY A 75 12.61 -0.37 0.55
CA GLY A 75 13.93 -0.98 0.52
C GLY A 75 15.03 -0.10 1.12
N ALA A 76 14.93 1.23 0.96
CA ALA A 76 15.93 2.17 1.43
C ALA A 76 15.73 2.61 2.89
N GLU A 77 14.49 2.86 3.30
CA GLU A 77 14.16 3.54 4.57
C GLU A 77 13.54 2.60 5.62
N TYR A 78 13.02 1.43 5.21
CA TYR A 78 12.21 0.56 6.06
C TYR A 78 12.68 -0.92 6.04
N PRO A 79 13.88 -1.23 6.54
CA PRO A 79 14.47 -2.58 6.46
C PRO A 79 13.67 -3.66 7.23
N SER A 80 12.84 -3.28 8.20
CA SER A 80 11.94 -4.19 8.92
C SER A 80 10.61 -4.45 8.18
N CYS A 81 10.39 -3.80 7.04
CA CYS A 81 9.19 -3.94 6.24
C CYS A 81 9.46 -4.77 4.99
N SER A 82 8.47 -5.58 4.60
CA SER A 82 8.45 -6.28 3.30
C SER A 82 7.17 -5.95 2.57
N TRP A 83 7.17 -6.02 1.24
CA TRP A 83 6.01 -5.66 0.43
C TRP A 83 5.62 -6.78 -0.55
N HIS A 84 4.36 -6.77 -0.98
CA HIS A 84 3.85 -7.58 -2.07
C HIS A 84 2.69 -6.87 -2.77
N ASP A 85 2.47 -7.20 -4.04
CA ASP A 85 1.31 -6.69 -4.77
C ASP A 85 0.04 -7.33 -4.20
N ALA A 86 -0.99 -6.51 -3.99
CA ALA A 86 -2.27 -6.99 -3.51
C ALA A 86 -2.99 -7.79 -4.59
N PRO A 87 -3.82 -8.80 -4.22
CA PRO A 87 -4.57 -9.57 -5.20
C PRO A 87 -5.49 -8.69 -6.05
N PHE A 88 -5.41 -8.83 -7.38
CA PHE A 88 -6.26 -8.12 -8.33
C PHE A 88 -7.76 -8.30 -8.04
N ALA A 89 -8.17 -9.50 -7.61
CA ALA A 89 -9.56 -9.79 -7.26
C ALA A 89 -10.16 -8.86 -6.18
N ARG A 90 -9.32 -8.30 -5.30
CA ARG A 90 -9.77 -7.44 -4.19
C ARG A 90 -9.68 -5.95 -4.50
N TYR A 91 -8.63 -5.53 -5.21
CA TYR A 91 -8.37 -4.10 -5.46
C TYR A 91 -8.55 -3.69 -6.93
N GLY A 92 -8.93 -4.63 -7.78
CA GLY A 92 -9.23 -4.41 -9.19
C GLY A 92 -8.05 -3.80 -9.95
N PHE A 93 -8.40 -3.04 -10.99
CA PHE A 93 -7.43 -2.24 -11.74
C PHE A 93 -6.73 -1.21 -10.86
N ASN A 94 -7.32 -0.73 -9.77
CA ASN A 94 -6.76 0.35 -8.97
C ASN A 94 -5.48 0.01 -8.21
N GLY A 95 -4.91 -1.20 -8.33
CA GLY A 95 -3.54 -1.52 -7.93
C GLY A 95 -3.16 -1.15 -6.48
N ALA A 96 -2.93 -2.15 -5.64
CA ALA A 96 -2.51 -1.89 -4.27
C ALA A 96 -1.22 -2.63 -3.90
N THR A 97 -0.45 -2.03 -2.99
CA THR A 97 0.74 -2.62 -2.38
C THR A 97 0.42 -2.93 -0.92
N ILE A 98 0.64 -4.18 -0.53
CA ILE A 98 0.54 -4.63 0.85
C ILE A 98 1.94 -4.54 1.47
N VAL A 99 2.04 -3.88 2.62
CA VAL A 99 3.27 -3.78 3.39
C VAL A 99 3.09 -4.56 4.69
N THR A 100 3.94 -5.56 4.89
CA THR A 100 4.05 -6.35 6.12
C THR A 100 5.16 -5.78 6.99
N ILE A 101 4.82 -5.49 8.25
CA ILE A 101 5.72 -4.89 9.23
C ILE A 101 6.20 -6.00 10.17
N ARG A 102 7.50 -6.27 10.15
CA ARG A 102 8.13 -7.22 11.06
C ARG A 102 8.52 -6.49 12.35
N LYS A 103 8.39 -7.19 13.47
CA LYS A 103 8.95 -6.72 14.75
C LYS A 103 10.44 -7.01 14.78
#